data_AF-A0A7X5Q5M5-F1
#
_entry.id   AF-A0A7X5Q5M5-F1
#
_cell.length_a   1.000
_cell.length_b   1.000
_cell.length_c   1.000
_cell.angle_alpha   90.00
_cell.angle_beta   90.00
_cell.angle_gamma   90.00
#
_symmetry.space_group_name_H-M   'P 1'
#
loop_
_entity.id
_entity.type
_entity.pdbx_description
1 polymer ?
#
loop_
_entity_poly.entity_id
_entity_poly.type
_entity_poly.pdbx_seq_one_letter_code
_entity_poly.pdbx_strand_id
1 'polypeptide(L)'
;MDSISEYDERQLKLMHECLSSFEKNQIELSSLIGSLEFLLNAMESVDEEWENKFFKEATILESINAIEVMEESEKETLKFNKNESIELLSKAVLSLKSLIQNELGSQ
;
A
#
# COMPACT_ATOMS: atom_id res chain seq x y z
N MET A 1 -20.87 -15.50 4.27
CA MET A 1 -19.96 -14.42 3.93
C MET A 1 -20.82 -13.19 3.89
N ASP A 2 -20.68 -12.35 4.90
CA ASP A 2 -21.43 -11.09 4.97
C ASP A 2 -20.91 -10.19 3.83
N SER A 3 -21.84 -9.53 3.15
CA SER A 3 -21.50 -8.51 2.16
C SER A 3 -20.62 -7.46 2.83
N ILE A 4 -19.56 -7.03 2.16
CA ILE A 4 -18.80 -5.85 2.57
C ILE A 4 -19.77 -4.68 2.80
N SER A 5 -19.53 -3.90 3.85
CA SER A 5 -20.35 -2.73 4.13
C SER A 5 -20.12 -1.64 3.06
N GLU A 6 -21.12 -0.79 2.80
CA GLU A 6 -20.93 0.36 1.89
C GLU A 6 -19.77 1.27 2.36
N TYR A 7 -19.53 1.31 3.67
CA TYR A 7 -18.44 2.08 4.26
C TYR A 7 -17.07 1.47 3.91
N ASP A 8 -16.91 0.16 4.08
CA ASP A 8 -15.67 -0.57 3.76
C ASP A 8 -15.40 -0.60 2.26
N GLU A 9 -16.45 -0.77 1.44
CA GLU A 9 -16.36 -0.66 -0.01
C GLU A 9 -15.82 0.73 -0.42
N ARG A 10 -16.27 1.80 0.26
CA ARG A 10 -15.75 3.14 0.04
C ARG A 10 -14.28 3.26 0.45
N GLN A 11 -13.86 2.67 1.58
CA GLN A 11 -12.46 2.70 1.99
C GLN A 11 -11.56 1.99 0.97
N LEU A 12 -11.96 0.80 0.51
CA LEU A 12 -11.25 0.05 -0.52
C LEU A 12 -11.12 0.83 -1.83
N LYS A 13 -12.19 1.52 -2.28
CA LYS A 13 -12.12 2.40 -3.45
C LYS A 13 -11.13 3.53 -3.26
N LEU A 14 -11.13 4.18 -2.09
CA LEU A 14 -10.17 5.24 -1.77
C LEU A 14 -8.72 4.71 -1.75
N MET A 15 -8.47 3.51 -1.21
CA MET A 15 -7.15 2.89 -1.24
C MET A 15 -6.67 2.68 -2.69
N HIS A 16 -7.57 2.21 -3.56
CA HIS A 16 -7.27 2.01 -4.99
C HIS A 16 -6.96 3.34 -5.70
N GLU A 17 -7.70 4.40 -5.38
CA GLU A 17 -7.45 5.75 -5.87
C GLU A 17 -6.09 6.30 -5.40
N CYS A 18 -5.71 6.07 -4.13
CA CYS A 18 -4.39 6.43 -3.60
C CYS A 18 -3.27 5.71 -4.37
N LEU A 19 -3.38 4.39 -4.56
CA LEU A 19 -2.41 3.60 -5.33
C LEU A 19 -2.29 4.10 -6.77
N SER A 20 -3.42 4.41 -7.41
CA SER A 20 -3.45 4.96 -8.76
C SER A 20 -2.87 6.38 -8.86
N SER A 21 -3.02 7.18 -7.80
CA SER A 21 -2.44 8.52 -7.71
C SER A 21 -0.93 8.45 -7.53
N PHE A 22 -0.45 7.49 -6.75
CA PHE A 22 0.97 7.21 -6.57
C PHE A 22 1.63 6.78 -7.90
N GLU A 23 1.04 5.83 -8.64
CA GLU A 23 1.55 5.42 -9.96
C GLU A 23 1.64 6.58 -10.97
N LYS A 24 0.77 7.58 -10.83
CA LYS A 24 0.77 8.80 -11.65
C LYS A 24 1.72 9.87 -11.13
N ASN A 25 2.52 9.59 -10.10
CA ASN A 25 3.40 10.52 -9.40
C ASN A 25 2.65 11.76 -8.86
N GLN A 26 1.40 11.60 -8.45
CA GLN A 26 0.57 12.69 -7.90
C GLN A 26 0.70 12.81 -6.38
N ILE A 27 1.12 11.75 -5.71
CA ILE A 27 1.41 11.70 -4.27
C ILE A 27 2.74 11.00 -4.04
N GLU A 28 3.42 11.34 -2.94
CA GLU A 28 4.67 10.70 -2.51
C GLU A 28 4.41 9.35 -1.82
N LEU A 29 5.45 8.50 -1.73
CA LEU A 29 5.38 7.19 -1.10
C LEU A 29 4.95 7.27 0.36
N SER A 30 5.51 8.22 1.11
CA SER A 30 5.15 8.50 2.51
C SER A 30 3.65 8.83 2.67
N SER A 31 3.09 9.60 1.74
CA SER A 31 1.68 9.98 1.73
C SER A 31 0.77 8.80 1.37
N LEU A 32 1.22 7.93 0.43
CA LEU A 32 0.53 6.69 0.11
C LEU A 32 0.43 5.78 1.33
N ILE A 33 1.55 5.50 2.00
CA ILE A 33 1.61 4.62 3.18
C ILE A 33 0.65 5.10 4.26
N GLY A 34 0.76 6.37 4.66
CA GLY A 34 -0.13 6.92 5.69
C GLY A 34 -1.61 6.90 5.30
N SER A 35 -1.93 7.08 4.02
CA SER A 35 -3.31 6.98 3.53
C SER A 35 -3.82 5.53 3.60
N LEU A 36 -3.00 4.55 3.19
CA LEU A 36 -3.37 3.13 3.23
C LEU A 36 -3.60 2.65 4.66
N GLU A 37 -2.71 2.98 5.58
CA GLU A 37 -2.87 2.66 7.01
C GLU A 37 -4.13 3.30 7.60
N PHE A 38 -4.36 4.57 7.32
CA PHE A 38 -5.53 5.29 7.83
C PHE A 38 -6.83 4.66 7.32
N LEU A 39 -6.92 4.39 6.02
CA LEU A 39 -8.10 3.80 5.40
C LEU A 39 -8.36 2.38 5.89
N LEU A 40 -7.30 1.59 6.11
CA LEU A 40 -7.42 0.22 6.62
C LEU A 40 -7.95 0.23 8.06
N ASN A 41 -7.36 1.06 8.91
CA ASN A 41 -7.79 1.21 10.31
C ASN A 41 -9.22 1.77 10.43
N ALA A 42 -9.73 2.41 9.39
CA ALA A 42 -11.09 2.91 9.35
C ALA A 42 -12.11 1.81 9.03
N MET A 43 -11.72 0.69 8.41
CA MET A 43 -12.65 -0.36 8.00
C MET A 43 -13.31 -1.03 9.22
N GLU A 44 -14.61 -1.32 9.11
CA GLU A 44 -15.43 -1.91 10.17
C GLU A 44 -15.30 -3.43 10.21
N SER A 45 -15.14 -4.07 9.06
CA SER A 45 -14.92 -5.51 8.95
C SER A 45 -13.88 -5.80 7.87
N VAL A 46 -12.80 -6.46 8.29
CA VAL A 46 -11.78 -6.99 7.38
C VAL A 46 -11.50 -8.44 7.76
N ASP A 47 -11.40 -9.30 6.75
CA ASP A 47 -10.97 -10.67 6.96
C ASP A 47 -9.49 -10.69 7.37
N GLU A 48 -9.17 -11.45 8.42
CA GLU A 48 -7.81 -11.52 8.99
C GLU A 48 -6.79 -12.04 7.96
N GLU A 49 -7.17 -12.96 7.07
CA GLU A 49 -6.26 -13.46 6.03
C GLU A 49 -5.99 -12.39 4.97
N TRP A 50 -7.02 -11.63 4.59
CA TRP A 50 -6.89 -10.49 3.69
C TRP A 50 -6.00 -9.40 4.29
N GLU A 51 -6.27 -9.01 5.53
CA GLU A 51 -5.52 -7.99 6.26
C GLU A 51 -4.04 -8.37 6.38
N ASN A 52 -3.75 -9.62 6.71
CA ASN A 52 -2.38 -10.13 6.76
C ASN A 52 -1.66 -10.06 5.40
N LYS A 53 -2.36 -10.26 4.28
CA LYS A 53 -1.79 -10.10 2.93
C LYS A 53 -1.54 -8.64 2.62
N PHE A 54 -2.47 -7.77 2.98
CA PHE A 54 -2.33 -6.32 2.82
C PHE A 54 -1.10 -5.80 3.56
N PHE A 55 -0.97 -6.15 4.85
CA PHE A 55 0.17 -5.71 5.67
C PHE A 55 1.52 -6.15 5.12
N LYS A 56 1.62 -7.39 4.60
CA LYS A 56 2.88 -7.87 4.01
C LYS A 56 3.36 -6.98 2.86
N GLU A 57 2.44 -6.56 1.99
CA GLU A 57 2.78 -5.68 0.88
C GLU A 57 3.01 -4.23 1.35
N ALA A 58 2.22 -3.74 2.31
CA ALA A 58 2.41 -2.41 2.90
C ALA A 58 3.77 -2.26 3.61
N THR A 59 4.25 -3.29 4.32
CA THR A 59 5.57 -3.29 4.95
C THR A 59 6.71 -3.18 3.92
N ILE A 60 6.52 -3.66 2.69
CA ILE A 60 7.51 -3.45 1.61
C ILE A 60 7.57 -1.96 1.26
N LEU A 61 6.42 -1.28 1.16
CA LEU A 61 6.38 0.17 0.92
C LEU A 61 7.07 0.93 2.05
N GLU A 62 6.75 0.61 3.30
CA GLU A 62 7.36 1.21 4.49
C GLU A 62 8.88 1.03 4.52
N SER A 63 9.36 -0.18 4.22
CA SER A 63 10.79 -0.50 4.21
C SER A 63 11.55 0.32 3.16
N ILE A 64 10.97 0.46 1.96
CA ILE A 64 11.56 1.27 0.88
C ILE A 64 11.57 2.75 1.28
N ASN A 65 10.46 3.27 1.80
CA ASN A 65 10.37 4.65 2.27
C ASN A 65 11.37 4.94 3.40
N ALA A 66 11.54 4.02 4.35
CA ALA A 66 12.51 4.15 5.43
C ALA A 66 13.95 4.24 4.90
N ILE A 67 14.29 3.44 3.89
CA ILE A 67 15.61 3.48 3.25
C ILE A 67 15.83 4.81 2.52
N GLU A 68 14.83 5.29 1.76
CA GLU A 68 14.91 6.59 1.09
C GLU A 68 15.14 7.75 2.09
N VAL A 69 14.39 7.78 3.20
CA VAL A 69 14.57 8.79 4.26
C VAL A 69 15.94 8.68 4.95
N MET A 70 16.44 7.46 5.15
CA MET A 70 17.79 7.24 5.71
C MET A 70 18.89 7.73 4.75
N GLU A 71 18.77 7.46 3.45
CA GLU A 71 19.71 7.95 2.42
C GLU A 71 19.71 9.49 2.32
N GLU A 72 18.56 10.13 2.51
CA GLU A 72 18.47 11.60 2.53
C GLU A 72 19.08 12.23 3.79
N SER A 73 19.06 11.51 4.91
CA SER A 73 19.49 12.04 6.22
C SER A 73 20.96 11.78 6.55
N GLU A 74 21.61 10.76 5.98
CA GLU A 74 22.98 10.36 6.31
C GLU A 74 23.91 10.24 5.08
N LYS A 75 25.16 10.69 5.25
CA LYS A 75 26.27 10.59 4.28
C LYS A 75 26.81 9.17 4.08
N GLU A 76 26.08 8.14 4.49
CA GLU A 76 26.49 6.75 4.34
C GLU A 76 25.77 6.10 3.16
N THR A 77 26.56 5.75 2.15
CA THR A 77 26.10 4.96 1.02
C THR A 77 25.79 3.55 1.50
N LEU A 78 24.56 3.32 1.98
CA LEU A 78 23.97 2.00 1.85
C LEU A 78 24.09 1.62 0.38
N LYS A 79 24.73 0.48 0.08
CA LYS A 79 24.74 -0.08 -1.28
C LYS A 79 23.36 -0.64 -1.56
N PHE A 80 22.37 0.22 -1.63
CA PHE A 80 21.00 -0.13 -1.93
C PHE A 80 20.86 -0.22 -3.44
N ASN A 81 20.36 -1.37 -3.91
CA ASN A 81 20.13 -1.56 -5.33
C ASN A 81 18.83 -0.87 -5.72
N LYS A 82 18.92 0.41 -6.10
CA LYS A 82 17.78 1.23 -6.51
C LYS A 82 16.85 0.55 -7.53
N ASN A 83 17.40 -0.25 -8.44
CA ASN A 83 16.59 -0.95 -9.44
C ASN A 83 15.74 -2.07 -8.82
N GLU A 84 16.31 -2.81 -7.87
CA GLU A 84 15.60 -3.86 -7.13
C GLU A 84 14.48 -3.26 -6.27
N SER A 85 14.73 -2.11 -5.65
CA SER A 85 13.75 -1.37 -4.85
C SER A 85 12.59 -0.87 -5.70
N ILE A 86 12.87 -0.31 -6.88
CA ILE A 86 11.85 0.10 -7.85
C ILE A 86 11.01 -1.12 -8.28
N GLU A 87 11.64 -2.27 -8.51
CA GLU A 87 10.93 -3.49 -8.88
C GLU A 87 10.04 -4.01 -7.74
N LEU A 88 10.56 -4.04 -6.51
CA LEU A 88 9.80 -4.44 -5.31
C LEU A 88 8.63 -3.50 -5.04
N LEU A 89 8.85 -2.19 -5.13
CA LEU A 89 7.83 -1.15 -5.00
C LEU A 89 6.71 -1.34 -6.01
N SER A 90 7.06 -1.51 -7.28
CA SER A 90 6.10 -1.74 -8.36
C SER A 90 5.29 -3.01 -8.13
N LYS A 91 5.93 -4.11 -7.73
CA LYS A 91 5.25 -5.36 -7.38
C LYS A 91 4.29 -5.18 -6.21
N ALA A 92 4.72 -4.54 -5.12
CA ALA A 92 3.88 -4.31 -3.95
C ALA A 92 2.64 -3.46 -4.27
N VAL A 93 2.81 -2.38 -5.03
CA VAL A 93 1.69 -1.54 -5.49
C VAL A 93 0.70 -2.35 -6.33
N LEU A 94 1.19 -3.18 -7.27
CA LEU A 94 0.34 -4.04 -8.08
C LEU A 94 -0.38 -5.10 -7.25
N SER A 95 0.33 -5.76 -6.32
CA SER A 95 -0.25 -6.74 -5.39
C SER A 95 -1.37 -6.13 -4.56
N LEU A 96 -1.15 -4.94 -3.98
CA LEU A 96 -2.16 -4.22 -3.21
C LEU A 96 -3.40 -3.88 -4.06
N LYS A 97 -3.20 -3.38 -5.29
CA LYS A 97 -4.31 -3.08 -6.20
C LYS A 97 -5.12 -4.34 -6.54
N SER A 98 -4.45 -5.45 -6.81
CA SER A 98 -5.13 -6.72 -7.08
C SER A 98 -5.87 -7.25 -5.85
N LEU A 99 -5.28 -7.14 -4.66
CA LEU A 99 -5.90 -7.55 -3.41
C LEU A 99 -7.20 -6.75 -3.14
N ILE A 100 -7.15 -5.43 -3.31
CA ILE A 100 -8.31 -4.53 -3.17
C ILE A 100 -9.38 -4.83 -4.22
N GLN A 101 -8.99 -5.02 -5.49
CA GLN A 101 -9.93 -5.32 -6.57
C GLN A 101 -10.63 -6.66 -6.37
N ASN A 102 -9.91 -7.68 -5.88
CA ASN A 102 -10.50 -8.97 -5.57
C ASN A 102 -11.49 -8.86 -4.42
N GLU A 103 -11.22 -8.04 -3.41
CA GLU A 103 -12.15 -7.82 -2.29
C GLU A 103 -13.41 -7.07 -2.74
N LEU A 104 -13.25 -6.06 -3.59
CA LEU A 104 -14.37 -5.34 -4.21
C LEU A 104 -15.21 -6.21 -5.17
N GLY A 105 -14.58 -7.19 -5.84
CA GLY A 105 -15.19 -8.03 -6.86
C GLY A 105 -15.63 -9.42 -6.41
N SER A 106 -15.26 -9.86 -5.20
CA SER A 106 -15.74 -11.09 -4.59
C SER A 106 -17.14 -10.88 -4.03
N GLN A 107 -18.11 -10.75 -4.94
CA GLN A 107 -19.56 -10.74 -4.68
C GLN A 107 -20.23 -11.94 -5.37
#